data_AF-A0A7X7X7C8-F1
#
_entry.id   AF-A0A7X7X7C8-F1
#
_cell.length_a   1.000
_cell.length_b   1.000
_cell.length_c   1.000
_cell.angle_alpha   90.00
_cell.angle_beta   90.00
_cell.angle_gamma   90.00
#
_symmetry.space_group_name_H-M   'P 1'
#
loop_
_entity.id
_entity.type
_entity.pdbx_description
1 polymer ?
#
loop_
_entity_poly.entity_id
_entity_poly.type
_entity_poly.pdbx_seq_one_letter_code
_entity_poly.pdbx_strand_id
1 'polypeptide(L)' 'GDQLFQSVIPRNVRVSEAPSYGQPISVYDPTSKGASSYEQLAEEVLKGGR' A
#
# COMPACT_ATOMS: atom_id res chain seq x y z
N GLY A 1 -11.23 -21.43 -1.84
CA GLY A 1 -9.85 -21.53 -1.31
C GLY A 1 -9.28 -20.14 -1.36
N ASP A 2 -8.71 -19.67 -0.26
CA ASP A 2 -8.39 -18.27 -0.01
C ASP A 2 -7.49 -17.66 -1.09
N GLN A 3 -8.04 -16.71 -1.86
CA GLN A 3 -7.28 -15.84 -2.74
C GLN A 3 -6.65 -14.74 -1.88
N LEU A 4 -5.47 -15.04 -1.35
CA LEU A 4 -4.65 -14.11 -0.58
C LEU A 4 -3.63 -13.46 -1.50
N PHE A 5 -3.52 -12.14 -1.40
CA PHE A 5 -2.42 -11.40 -2.00
C PHE A 5 -1.10 -11.73 -1.28
N GLN A 6 -0.02 -11.83 -2.04
CA GLN A 6 1.33 -12.00 -1.53
C GLN A 6 1.86 -10.71 -0.88
N SER A 7 1.40 -9.56 -1.35
CA SER A 7 1.75 -8.26 -0.80
C SER A 7 1.16 -8.07 0.61
N VAL A 8 2.05 -7.87 1.58
CA VAL A 8 1.69 -7.63 2.98
C VAL A 8 1.80 -6.14 3.27
N ILE A 9 0.71 -5.51 3.72
CA ILE A 9 0.72 -4.11 4.15
C ILE A 9 1.08 -4.04 5.65
N PRO A 10 2.28 -3.57 6.03
CA PRO A 10 2.67 -3.47 7.42
C PRO A 10 1.95 -2.30 8.11
N ARG A 11 1.74 -2.41 9.42
CA ARG A 11 1.23 -1.27 10.22
C ARG A 11 2.27 -0.15 10.18
N ASN A 12 1.92 1.00 9.59
CA ASN A 12 2.82 2.13 9.40
C ASN A 12 2.13 3.45 9.78
N VAL A 13 2.79 4.27 10.60
CA VAL A 13 2.25 5.55 11.08
C VAL A 13 2.02 6.53 9.93
N ARG A 14 2.90 6.56 8.92
CA ARG A 14 2.77 7.44 7.73
C ARG A 14 1.51 7.14 6.92
N VAL A 15 1.15 5.86 6.78
CA VAL A 15 -0.10 5.44 6.12
C VAL A 15 -1.31 5.95 6.87
N SER A 16 -1.27 5.92 8.21
CA SER A 16 -2.35 6.45 9.05
C SER A 16 -2.38 7.98 9.10
N GLU A 17 -1.23 8.66 8.93
CA GLU A 17 -1.12 10.11 8.90
C GLU A 17 -1.62 10.69 7.57
N ALA A 18 -1.35 10.03 6.44
CA ALA A 18 -1.67 10.52 5.10
C ALA A 18 -3.14 10.98 4.92
N PRO A 19 -4.18 10.25 5.40
CA PRO A 19 -5.57 10.71 5.38
C PRO A 19 -5.82 12.04 6.10
N SER A 20 -5.12 12.29 7.22
CA SER A 20 -5.24 13.54 7.99
C SER A 20 -4.70 14.75 7.21
N TYR A 21 -3.74 14.53 6.32
CA TYR A 21 -3.22 15.55 5.40
C TYR A 21 -4.03 15.65 4.10
N GLY A 22 -5.05 14.80 3.91
CA GLY A 22 -5.84 14.76 2.68
C GLY A 22 -5.04 14.31 1.45
N GLN A 23 -3.92 13.61 1.65
CA GLN A 23 -3.04 13.14 0.59
C GLN A 23 -2.95 11.61 0.61
N PRO A 24 -2.86 10.93 -0.54
CA PRO A 24 -2.57 9.50 -0.58
C PRO A 24 -1.13 9.24 -0.12
N ILE A 25 -0.85 8.03 0.40
CA ILE A 25 0.47 7.67 0.90
C ILE A 25 1.58 7.78 -0.17
N SER A 26 1.25 7.55 -1.44
CA SER A 26 2.15 7.72 -2.58
C SER A 26 2.59 9.16 -2.80
N VAL A 27 1.82 10.15 -2.33
CA VAL A 27 2.16 11.58 -2.43
C VAL A 27 2.71 12.09 -1.11
N TYR A 28 2.14 11.67 0.02
CA TYR A 28 2.55 12.11 1.36
C TYR A 28 3.98 11.65 1.71
N ASP A 29 4.28 10.37 1.49
CA ASP A 29 5.61 9.80 1.71
C ASP A 29 5.85 8.60 0.78
N PRO A 30 6.22 8.83 -0.49
CA PRO A 30 6.50 7.78 -1.47
C PRO A 30 7.66 6.87 -1.07
N THR A 31 8.59 7.38 -0.25
CA THR A 31 9.75 6.60 0.22
C THR A 31 9.43 5.72 1.42
N SER A 32 8.23 5.84 1.99
CA SER A 32 7.82 5.04 3.14
C SER A 32 7.66 3.57 2.79
N LYS A 33 7.90 2.70 3.78
CA LYS A 33 7.60 1.27 3.67
C LYS A 33 6.12 1.00 3.35
N GLY A 34 5.23 1.88 3.81
CA GLY A 34 3.80 1.82 3.52
C GLY A 34 3.50 2.06 2.05
N ALA A 35 4.06 3.14 1.46
CA ALA A 35 3.93 3.43 0.04
C ALA A 35 4.43 2.27 -0.83
N SER A 36 5.64 1.77 -0.58
CA SER A 36 6.20 0.66 -1.35
C SER A 36 5.39 -0.64 -1.23
N SER A 37 4.76 -0.90 -0.09
CA SER A 37 3.89 -2.08 0.07
C SER A 37 2.58 -1.92 -0.70
N TYR A 38 2.02 -0.70 -0.74
CA TYR A 38 0.84 -0.38 -1.53
C TYR A 38 1.11 -0.41 -3.04
N GLU A 39 2.31 -0.01 -3.48
CA GLU A 39 2.74 -0.15 -4.88
C GLU A 39 2.82 -1.62 -5.30
N GLN A 40 3.44 -2.47 -4.47
CA GLN A 40 3.50 -3.91 -4.71
C GLN A 40 2.10 -4.54 -4.78
N LEU A 41 1.21 -4.14 -3.87
CA LEU A 41 -0.19 -4.58 -3.92
C LEU A 41 -0.89 -4.09 -5.19
N ALA A 42 -0.69 -2.83 -5.60
CA ALA A 42 -1.27 -2.31 -6.83
C ALA A 42 -0.78 -3.07 -8.06
N GLU A 43 0.50 -3.41 -8.13
CA GLU A 43 1.05 -4.25 -9.19
C GLU A 43 0.43 -5.66 -9.20
N GLU A 44 0.24 -6.26 -8.03
CA GLU A 44 -0.37 -7.58 -7.90
C GLU A 44 -1.83 -7.57 -8.36
N VAL A 45 -2.58 -6.54 -7.99
CA VAL A 45 -3.96 -6.32 -8.45
C VAL A 45 -4.00 -6.16 -9.98
N LEU A 46 -3.10 -5.37 -10.56
CA LEU A 46 -3.02 -5.16 -12.01
C LEU A 46 -2.61 -6.42 -12.79
N LYS A 47 -1.74 -7.25 -12.21
CA LYS A 47 -1.33 -8.55 -12.79
C LYS A 47 -2.46 -9.60 -12.73
N GLY A 48 -3.57 -9.28 -12.07
CA GLY A 48 -4.73 -10.15 -11.91
C GLY A 48 -4.47 -11.13 -10.79
N GLY A 49 -4.84 -10.74 -9.56
CA GLY A 49 -4.78 -11.60 -8.38
C GLY A 49 -5.35 -12.99 -8.70
N ARG A 50 -4.48 -13.99 -8.73
CA ARG A 50 -4.84 -15.40 -8.96
C ARG A 50 -5.12 -16.08 -7.64
#